data_AF-A0AAP5V1M5-F1
#
_entry.id   AF-A0AAP5V1M5-F1
#
_cell.length_a   1.000
_cell.length_b   1.000
_cell.length_c   1.000
_cell.angle_alpha   90.00
_cell.angle_beta   90.00
_cell.angle_gamma   90.00
#
_symmetry.space_group_name_H-M   'P 1'
#
loop_
_entity.id
_entity.type
_entity.pdbx_description
1 polymer ?
#
loop_
_entity_poly.entity_id
_entity_poly.type
_entity_poly.pdbx_seq_one_letter_code
_entity_poly.pdbx_strand_id
1 'polypeptide(L)' 'MNYIYKKKEKKNGNCIISIRDKWENALIEFEQKNNQIEIMINYRNEKTTKFSLPIETFEKVYEEIKIGRRES' A
#
# COMPACT_ATOMS: atom_id res chain seq x y z
N MET A 1 8.51 14.22 -8.43
CA MET A 1 7.37 13.34 -8.07
C MET A 1 6.77 13.83 -6.76
N ASN A 2 5.49 14.23 -6.73
CA ASN A 2 4.88 14.88 -5.55
C ASN A 2 4.18 13.86 -4.64
N TYR A 3 4.84 12.72 -4.43
CA TYR A 3 4.36 11.66 -3.55
C TYR A 3 4.92 11.85 -2.15
N ILE A 4 4.08 11.71 -1.12
CA ILE A 4 4.53 11.58 0.26
C ILE A 4 4.46 10.11 0.65
N TYR A 5 5.61 9.56 1.02
CA TYR A 5 5.70 8.26 1.67
C TYR A 5 5.73 8.44 3.19
N LYS A 6 4.92 7.69 3.92
CA LYS A 6 4.92 7.70 5.39
C LYS A 6 4.77 6.29 5.93
N LYS A 7 5.65 5.92 6.85
CA LYS A 7 5.51 4.72 7.67
C LYS A 7 5.04 5.11 9.07
N LYS A 8 4.06 4.41 9.61
CA LYS A 8 3.52 4.64 10.96
C LYS A 8 3.30 3.32 11.67
N GLU A 9 3.95 3.13 12.80
CA GLU A 9 3.66 2.03 13.71
C GLU A 9 2.46 2.38 14.59
N LYS A 10 1.54 1.43 14.73
CA LYS A 10 0.38 1.52 15.62
C LYS A 10 0.74 0.93 16.98
N LYS A 11 0.02 1.37 18.01
CA LYS A 11 0.18 0.88 19.39
C LYS A 11 -0.02 -0.63 19.55
N ASN A 12 -0.73 -1.27 18.61
CA ASN A 12 -0.95 -2.71 18.60
C ASN A 12 0.16 -3.51 17.87
N GLY A 13 1.26 -2.86 17.50
CA GLY A 13 2.38 -3.48 16.78
C GLY A 13 2.20 -3.54 15.26
N ASN A 14 1.02 -3.21 14.72
CA ASN A 14 0.83 -3.17 13.27
C ASN A 14 1.55 -1.99 12.63
N CYS A 15 2.01 -2.17 11.39
CA CYS A 15 2.58 -1.10 10.59
C CYS A 15 1.58 -0.65 9.51
N ILE A 16 1.41 0.67 9.37
CA ILE A 16 0.77 1.29 8.21
C ILE A 16 1.84 1.94 7.34
N ILE A 17 1.76 1.68 6.04
CA ILE A 17 2.49 2.39 5.00
C ILE A 17 1.49 3.21 4.20
N SER A 18 1.70 4.52 4.12
CA SER A 18 0.81 5.45 3.41
C SER A 18 1.57 6.13 2.27
N ILE A 19 0.97 6.15 1.09
CA ILE A 19 1.46 6.85 -0.11
C ILE A 19 0.41 7.88 -0.52
N ARG A 20 0.75 9.16 -0.42
CA ARG A 20 -0.14 10.26 -0.83
C ARG A 20 0.32 10.89 -2.13
N ASP A 21 -0.54 10.91 -3.12
CA ASP A 21 -0.41 11.78 -4.30
C ASP A 21 -1.01 13.15 -3.97
N LYS A 22 -0.17 14.19 -3.92
CA LYS A 22 -0.65 15.55 -3.63
C LYS A 22 -1.45 16.16 -4.77
N TRP A 23 -1.18 15.79 -6.03
CA TRP A 23 -1.84 16.37 -7.19
C TRP A 23 -3.26 15.83 -7.33
N GLU A 24 -3.39 14.52 -7.25
CA GLU A 24 -4.67 13.83 -7.34
C GLU A 24 -5.50 13.93 -6.05
N ASN A 25 -4.89 14.44 -4.96
CA ASN A 25 -5.40 14.32 -3.60
C ASN A 25 -5.86 12.87 -3.30
N ALA A 26 -4.99 11.92 -3.65
CA ALA A 26 -5.23 10.48 -3.48
C ALA A 26 -4.31 9.91 -2.41
N LEU A 27 -4.79 8.93 -1.67
CA LEU A 27 -4.06 8.24 -0.62
C LEU A 27 -4.27 6.74 -0.77
N ILE A 28 -3.17 6.00 -0.80
CA ILE A 28 -3.17 4.54 -0.69
C ILE A 28 -2.50 4.18 0.63
N GLU A 29 -3.14 3.31 1.40
CA GLU A 29 -2.59 2.78 2.65
C GLU A 29 -2.52 1.27 2.60
N PHE A 30 -1.40 0.74 3.09
CA PHE A 30 -1.16 -0.68 3.27
C PHE A 30 -1.05 -0.95 4.76
N GLU A 31 -1.84 -1.88 5.26
CA GLU A 31 -1.75 -2.35 6.65
C GLU A 31 -1.67 -3.88 6.66
N GLN A 32 -0.64 -4.42 7.28
CA GLN A 32 -0.59 -5.85 7.55
C GLN A 32 -1.47 -6.17 8.76
N LYS A 33 -2.37 -7.14 8.59
CA LYS A 33 -3.18 -7.71 9.65
C LYS A 33 -3.11 -9.22 9.56
N ASN A 34 -2.46 -9.83 10.56
CA ASN A 34 -2.19 -11.27 10.57
C ASN A 34 -1.47 -11.69 9.27
N ASN A 35 -2.04 -12.65 8.54
CA ASN A 35 -1.49 -13.17 7.28
C ASN A 35 -2.02 -12.45 6.02
N GLN A 36 -2.59 -11.25 6.17
CA GLN A 36 -3.17 -10.48 5.07
C GLN A 36 -2.62 -9.06 5.03
N ILE A 37 -2.56 -8.51 3.81
CA ILE A 37 -2.33 -7.09 3.54
C ILE A 37 -3.67 -6.47 3.19
N GLU A 38 -4.12 -5.50 3.98
CA GLU A 38 -5.23 -4.62 3.61
C GLU A 38 -4.69 -3.42 2.84
N ILE A 39 -5.29 -3.16 1.67
CA ILE A 39 -5.02 -2.00 0.83
C ILE A 39 -6.25 -1.11 0.86
N MET A 40 -6.11 0.13 1.31
CA MET A 40 -7.17 1.12 1.34
C MET A 40 -6.85 2.26 0.38
N ILE A 41 -7.82 2.63 -0.46
CA ILE A 41 -7.67 3.72 -1.42
C ILE A 41 -8.71 4.78 -1.09
N ASN A 42 -8.22 5.99 -0.83
CA ASN A 42 -9.03 7.19 -0.66
C ASN A 42 -8.71 8.16 -1.79
N TYR A 43 -9.71 8.53 -2.59
CA TYR A 43 -9.58 9.50 -3.66
C TYR A 43 -10.40 10.75 -3.32
N ARG A 44 -9.80 11.94 -3.40
CA ARG A 44 -10.47 13.23 -3.11
C ARG A 44 -11.21 13.26 -1.76
N ASN A 45 -10.61 12.66 -0.73
CA ASN A 45 -11.15 12.52 0.63
C ASN A 45 -12.35 11.57 0.78
N GLU A 46 -12.72 10.82 -0.26
CA GLU A 46 -13.71 9.74 -0.16
C GLU A 46 -13.01 8.40 -0.08
N LYS A 47 -13.44 7.53 0.85
CA LYS A 47 -12.96 6.15 0.87
C LYS A 47 -13.56 5.41 -0.32
N THR A 48 -12.76 5.26 -1.35
CA THR A 48 -13.20 4.73 -2.65
C THR A 48 -13.29 3.22 -2.62
N THR A 49 -12.29 2.54 -2.03
CA THR A 49 -12.28 1.08 -1.97
C THR A 49 -11.34 0.53 -0.90
N LYS A 50 -11.58 -0.72 -0.51
CA LYS A 50 -10.70 -1.54 0.33
C LYS A 50 -10.58 -2.92 -0.30
N PHE A 51 -9.35 -3.40 -0.44
CA PHE A 51 -9.04 -4.76 -0.88
C PHE A 51 -8.16 -5.43 0.16
N SER A 52 -8.24 -6.76 0.27
CA SER A 52 -7.37 -7.54 1.15
C SER A 52 -6.90 -8.78 0.43
N LEU A 53 -5.61 -9.10 0.57
CA LEU A 53 -5.00 -10.29 -0.02
C LEU A 53 -4.04 -10.97 0.94
N PRO A 54 -3.76 -12.27 0.77
CA PRO A 54 -2.72 -12.96 1.54
C PRO A 54 -1.36 -12.30 1.33
N ILE A 55 -0.52 -12.29 2.38
CA ILE A 55 0.82 -11.69 2.32
C ILE A 55 1.68 -12.34 1.23
N GLU A 56 1.62 -13.67 1.10
CA GLU A 56 2.35 -14.44 0.09
C GLU A 56 1.99 -14.00 -1.34
N THR A 57 0.72 -13.66 -1.56
CA THR A 57 0.26 -13.16 -2.87
C THR A 57 0.83 -11.77 -3.15
N PHE A 58 0.85 -10.90 -2.14
CA PHE A 58 1.42 -9.56 -2.28
C PHE A 58 2.94 -9.59 -2.54
N GLU A 59 3.66 -10.44 -1.81
CA GLU A 59 5.10 -10.66 -1.99
C GLU A 59 5.43 -11.20 -3.38
N LYS A 60 4.66 -12.19 -3.86
CA LYS A 60 4.81 -12.72 -5.22
C LYS A 60 4.67 -11.62 -6.27
N VAL A 61 3.62 -10.78 -6.18
CA VAL A 61 3.42 -9.67 -7.11
C VAL A 61 4.61 -8.69 -7.09
N TYR A 62 5.13 -8.38 -5.91
CA TYR A 62 6.27 -7.47 -5.76
C TYR A 62 7.56 -8.01 -6.39
N GLU A 63 7.85 -9.30 -6.17
CA GLU A 63 9.02 -9.95 -6.75
C GLU A 63 8.93 -10.06 -8.28
N GLU A 64 7.77 -10.41 -8.84
CA GLU A 64 7.55 -10.45 -10.30
C GLU A 64 7.78 -9.06 -10.93
N ILE A 65 7.28 -7.98 -10.31
CA ILE A 65 7.50 -6.60 -10.78
C ILE A 65 8.99 -6.23 -10.76
N LYS A 66 9.75 -6.67 -9.74
CA LYS A 66 11.19 -6.43 -9.67
C LYS A 66 11.95 -7.19 -10.75
N ILE A 67 11.59 -8.44 -11.02
CA ILE A 67 12.24 -9.27 -12.04
C ILE A 67 12.08 -8.61 -13.41
N GLY A 68 10.86 -8.22 -13.79
CA GLY A 68 10.60 -7.55 -15.07
C GLY A 68 11.38 -6.24 -15.25
N ARG A 69 11.77 -5.55 -14.17
CA ARG A 69 12.63 -4.35 -14.23
C ARG A 69 14.11 -4.65 -14.46
N ARG A 70 14.59 -5.87 -14.23
CA ARG A 70 15.99 -6.25 -14.47
C ARG A 70 16.25 -6.66 -15.92
N GLU A 71 15.19 -7.00 -16.65
CA GLU A 71 15.24 -7.47 -18.04
C GLU A 71 14.98 -6.35 -19.06
N SER A 72 14.75 -5.11 -18.61
CA SER A 72 14.54 -3.90 -19.42
C SER A 72 15.71 -2.94 -19.29
#